data_AF-A0A442LUS7-F1
#
_entry.id   AF-A0A442LUS7-F1
#
_cell.length_a   1.000
_cell.length_b   1.000
_cell.length_c   1.000
_cell.angle_alpha   90.00
_cell.angle_beta   90.00
_cell.angle_gamma   90.00
#
_symmetry.space_group_name_H-M   'P 1'
#
loop_
_entity.id
_entity.type
_entity.pdbx_description
1 polymer ?
#
loop_
_entity_poly.entity_id
_entity_poly.type
_entity_poly.pdbx_seq_one_letter_code
_entity_poly.pdbx_strand_id
1 'polypeptide(L)' 'MTGYAYMTASQKRGTIYIGVTNDLGRRMPEH' A
#
# COMPACT_ATOMS: atom_id res chain seq x y z
N MET A 1 -16.49 9.68 -2.55
CA MET A 1 -15.54 8.60 -2.90
C MET A 1 -14.18 9.02 -2.37
N THR A 2 -13.73 8.40 -1.28
CA THR A 2 -12.42 8.70 -0.67
C THR A 2 -11.44 7.65 -1.10
N GLY A 3 -10.31 8.08 -1.68
CA GLY A 3 -9.21 7.21 -2.08
C GLY A 3 -7.93 7.61 -1.38
N TYR A 4 -7.07 6.64 -1.11
CA TYR A 4 -5.74 6.80 -0.56
C TYR A 4 -4.73 6.45 -1.64
N ALA A 5 -3.78 7.35 -1.88
CA ALA A 5 -2.49 6.98 -2.45
C ALA A 5 -1.59 6.49 -1.32
N TYR A 6 -0.88 5.38 -1.53
CA TYR A 6 0.00 4.80 -0.52
C TYR A 6 1.35 4.39 -1.11
N MET A 7 2.34 4.30 -0.23
CA MET A 7 3.68 3.79 -0.51
C MET A 7 4.02 2.73 0.53
N THR A 8 4.43 1.54 0.11
CA THR A 8 4.99 0.50 1.00
C THR A 8 6.42 0.17 0.59
N ALA A 9 7.20 -0.37 1.51
CA ALA A 9 8.55 -0.85 1.25
C ALA A 9 8.68 -2.31 1.70
N SER A 10 9.27 -3.16 0.86
CA SER A 10 9.64 -4.52 1.26
C SER A 10 10.64 -4.48 2.40
N GLN A 11 10.35 -5.17 3.50
CA GLN A 11 11.27 -5.27 4.64
C GLN A 11 12.63 -5.88 4.26
N LYS A 12 12.67 -6.77 3.25
CA LYS A 12 13.87 -7.52 2.88
C LYS A 12 14.89 -6.70 2.08
N ARG A 13 14.41 -5.83 1.17
CA ARG A 13 15.27 -5.14 0.18
C ARG A 13 14.93 -3.65 -0.01
N GLY A 14 13.92 -3.13 0.68
CA GLY A 14 13.47 -1.75 0.51
C GLY A 14 12.78 -1.47 -0.82
N THR A 15 12.38 -2.49 -1.59
CA THR A 15 11.63 -2.29 -2.84
C THR A 15 10.35 -1.53 -2.55
N ILE A 16 10.21 -0.37 -3.21
CA ILE A 16 9.07 0.53 -3.01
C ILE A 16 7.93 0.13 -3.95
N TYR A 17 6.72 0.03 -3.40
CA TYR A 17 5.49 -0.12 -4.16
C TYR A 17 4.60 1.09 -3.93
N ILE A 18 4.01 1.61 -5.01
CA ILE A 18 3.10 2.75 -4.99
C ILE A 18 1.76 2.29 -5.57
N GLY A 19 0.66 2.65 -4.91
CA GLY A 19 -0.67 2.26 -5.38
C GLY A 19 -1.78 3.16 -4.85
N VAL A 20 -2.99 2.88 -5.33
CA VAL A 20 -4.22 3.55 -4.89
C VAL A 20 -5.23 2.53 -4.37
N THR A 21 -6.01 2.89 -3.35
CA THR A 21 -7.10 2.07 -2.79
C THR A 21 -8.16 2.95 -2.13
N ASN A 22 -9.39 2.48 -2.07
CA ASN A 22 -10.45 3.12 -1.25
C ASN A 22 -10.48 2.57 0.19
N ASP A 23 -9.71 1.51 0.46
CA ASP A 23 -9.61 0.85 1.77
C ASP A 23 -8.16 0.48 2.04
N LEU A 24 -7.52 1.21 2.96
CA LEU A 24 -6.12 0.97 3.34
C LEU A 24 -6.01 -0.21 4.32
N GLY A 25 -6.97 -0.36 5.23
CA GLY A 25 -6.96 -1.40 6.26
C GLY A 25 -7.02 -2.81 5.66
N ARG A 26 -7.81 -2.99 4.60
CA ARG A 26 -7.83 -4.24 3.82
C ARG A 26 -6.59 -4.44 2.97
N ARG A 27 -6.03 -3.37 2.38
CA ARG A 27 -4.89 -3.47 1.45
C ARG A 27 -3.58 -3.86 2.14
N MET A 28 -3.34 -3.46 3.39
CA MET A 28 -2.09 -3.77 4.09
C MET A 28 -1.83 -5.28 4.27
N PRO A 29 -2.77 -6.11 4.76
CA PRO A 29 -2.56 -7.56 4.86
C PRO A 29 -2.59 -8.32 3.52
N GLU A 30 -3.00 -7.68 2.41
CA GLU A 30 -2.93 -8.26 1.06
C GLU A 30 -1.52 -8.20 0.44
N HIS A 31 -0.59 -7.42 1.04
CA HIS A 31 0.82 -7.30 0.65
C HIS A 31 1.73 -8.21 1.48
#